data_AF-A0A356QQ96-F1
#
_entry.id   AF-A0A356QQ96-F1
#
_cell.length_a   1.000
_cell.length_b   1.000
_cell.length_c   1.000
_cell.angle_alpha   90.00
_cell.angle_beta   90.00
_cell.angle_gamma   90.00
#
_symmetry.space_group_name_H-M   'P 1'
#
loop_
_entity.id
_entity.type
_entity.pdbx_description
1 polymer ?
#
loop_
_entity_poly.entity_id
_entity_poly.type
_entity_poly.pdbx_seq_one_letter_code
_entity_poly.pdbx_strand_id
1 'polypeptide(L)' 'MLVLGTRYLFLSRTVFVHRKLHRFGSPVSLHLIEGIGHYQYFSDPVADESQDAFAEMTIFRNENWAE' A
#
# COMPACT_ATOMS: atom_id res chain seq x y z
N MET A 1 -0.93 -2.96 -6.98
CA MET A 1 -0.24 -2.48 -5.78
C MET A 1 -0.97 -2.95 -4.51
N LEU A 2 -0.23 -3.22 -3.43
CA LEU A 2 -0.74 -3.37 -2.06
C LEU A 2 -0.05 -2.35 -1.15
N VAL A 3 -0.82 -1.63 -0.33
CA VAL A 3 -0.31 -0.68 0.67
C VAL A 3 -0.70 -1.19 2.06
N LEU A 4 0.23 -1.17 3.01
CA LEU A 4 -0.06 -1.49 4.40
C LEU A 4 0.82 -0.70 5.36
N GLY A 5 0.36 -0.55 6.59
CA GLY A 5 1.17 -0.01 7.67
C GLY A 5 1.71 -1.07 8.62
N THR A 6 2.78 -0.78 9.36
CA THR A 6 3.39 -1.73 10.32
C THR A 6 2.48 -2.05 11.51
N ARG A 7 1.49 -1.21 11.82
CA ARG A 7 0.49 -1.43 12.87
C ARG A 7 -0.85 -1.96 12.33
N TYR A 8 -0.87 -2.41 11.08
CA TYR A 8 -2.08 -2.88 10.44
C TYR A 8 -2.58 -4.22 10.99
N LEU A 9 -3.86 -4.28 11.37
CA LEU A 9 -4.56 -5.46 11.90
C LEU A 9 -4.42 -6.71 11.01
N PHE A 10 -4.26 -6.52 9.69
CA PHE A 10 -4.17 -7.62 8.72
C PHE A 10 -2.79 -7.71 8.05
N LEU A 11 -1.73 -7.22 8.70
CA LEU A 11 -0.35 -7.24 8.22
C LEU A 11 0.04 -8.58 7.56
N SER A 12 -0.07 -9.67 8.33
CA SER A 12 0.33 -11.01 7.87
C SER A 12 -0.52 -11.51 6.70
N ARG A 13 -1.81 -11.13 6.64
CA ARG A 13 -2.70 -11.49 5.52
C ARG A 13 -2.29 -10.75 4.25
N THR A 14 -1.96 -9.47 4.32
CA THR A 14 -1.49 -8.71 3.15
C THR A 14 -0.17 -9.27 2.62
N VAL A 15 0.78 -9.56 3.51
CA VAL A 15 2.06 -10.20 3.14
C VAL A 15 1.84 -11.56 2.49
N PHE A 16 0.89 -12.35 2.99
CA PHE A 16 0.53 -13.63 2.40
C PHE A 16 -0.03 -13.49 0.97
N VAL A 17 -0.95 -12.54 0.75
CA VAL A 17 -1.50 -12.25 -0.58
C VAL A 17 -0.41 -11.79 -1.54
N HIS A 18 0.46 -10.87 -1.11
CA HIS A 18 1.61 -10.43 -1.90
C HIS A 18 2.47 -11.61 -2.37
N ARG A 19 2.86 -12.49 -1.44
CA ARG A 19 3.69 -13.67 -1.76
C ARG A 19 2.99 -14.61 -2.73
N LYS A 20 1.67 -14.78 -2.64
CA LYS A 20 0.90 -15.59 -3.59
C LYS A 20 0.91 -14.99 -4.98
N LEU A 21 0.56 -13.71 -5.11
CA LEU A 21 0.55 -13.00 -6.40
C LEU A 21 1.93 -13.06 -7.08
N HIS A 22 3.00 -12.80 -6.32
CA HIS A 22 4.36 -12.93 -6.82
C HIS A 22 4.69 -14.35 -7.31
N ARG A 23 4.30 -15.40 -6.56
CA ARG A 23 4.54 -16.80 -6.96
C ARG A 23 3.81 -17.20 -8.24
N PHE A 24 2.67 -16.58 -8.53
CA PHE A 24 1.91 -16.81 -9.75
C PHE A 24 2.38 -15.93 -10.92
N GLY A 25 3.45 -15.14 -10.75
CA GLY A 25 3.96 -14.25 -11.78
C GLY A 25 3.07 -13.04 -12.05
N SER A 26 2.07 -12.77 -11.19
CA SER A 26 1.26 -11.56 -11.28
C SER A 26 2.11 -10.36 -10.86
N PRO A 27 2.20 -9.30 -11.69
CA PRO A 27 2.82 -8.05 -11.29
C PRO A 27 2.16 -7.52 -10.00
N VAL A 28 2.96 -7.33 -8.96
CA VAL A 28 2.49 -6.82 -7.68
C VAL A 28 3.62 -6.07 -6.97
N SER A 29 3.33 -4.88 -6.46
CA SER A 29 4.18 -4.12 -5.55
C SER A 29 3.59 -4.13 -4.15
N LEU A 30 4.45 -4.06 -3.12
CA LEU A 30 4.08 -3.98 -1.72
C LEU A 30 4.74 -2.75 -1.09
N HIS A 31 3.96 -1.74 -0.75
CA HIS A 31 4.43 -0.53 -0.06
C HIS A 31 4.11 -0.63 1.43
N LEU A 32 5.13 -0.49 2.25
CA LEU A 32 5.06 -0.55 3.70
C LEU A 32 5.25 0.86 4.26
N ILE A 33 4.33 1.29 5.12
CA ILE A 33 4.36 2.60 5.78
C ILE A 33 4.54 2.38 7.28
N GLU A 34 5.49 3.06 7.90
CA GLU A 34 5.72 2.90 9.33
C GLU A 34 4.57 3.52 10.15
N GLY A 35 4.21 2.91 11.29
CA GLY A 35 3.30 3.51 12.27
C GLY A 35 1.81 3.51 11.91
N ILE A 36 1.46 3.29 10.63
CA ILE A 36 0.08 3.36 10.15
C ILE A 36 -0.72 2.10 10.52
N GLY A 37 -1.90 2.31 11.10
CA GLY A 37 -2.91 1.29 11.35
C GLY A 37 -3.89 1.11 10.18
N HIS A 38 -4.98 0.38 10.42
CA HIS A 38 -6.02 0.21 9.40
C HIS A 38 -6.68 1.55 9.08
N TYR A 39 -6.64 1.96 7.80
CA TYR A 39 -7.29 3.18 7.27
C TYR A 39 -6.77 4.50 7.89
N GLN A 40 -5.64 4.47 8.61
CA GLN A 40 -5.18 5.63 9.38
C GLN A 40 -4.57 6.74 8.51
N TYR A 41 -4.11 6.43 7.30
CA TYR A 41 -3.61 7.42 6.34
C TYR A 41 -4.70 8.40 5.84
N PHE A 42 -5.98 8.14 6.15
CA PHE A 42 -7.06 9.10 5.93
C PHE A 42 -7.36 9.98 7.13
N SER A 43 -6.82 9.65 8.32
CA SER A 43 -7.11 10.37 9.56
C SER A 43 -6.39 11.71 9.64
N ASP A 44 -5.19 11.80 9.07
CA ASP A 44 -4.43 13.04 8.93
C ASP A 44 -3.82 13.11 7.52
N PRO A 45 -4.47 13.79 6.57
CA PRO A 45 -3.98 13.85 5.20
C PRO A 45 -2.65 14.60 5.05
N VAL A 46 -2.25 15.47 5.99
CA VAL A 46 -1.01 16.26 5.86
C VAL A 46 0.19 15.63 6.56
N ALA A 47 -0.01 14.54 7.30
CA ALA A 47 1.09 13.73 7.82
C ALA A 47 1.93 13.13 6.67
N ASP A 48 3.24 13.04 6.89
CA ASP A 48 4.20 12.55 5.89
C ASP A 48 3.82 11.13 5.43
N GLU A 49 3.45 10.25 6.37
CA GLU A 49 3.04 8.87 6.08
C GLU A 49 1.80 8.78 5.18
N SER A 50 0.87 9.73 5.33
CA SER A 50 -0.34 9.81 4.52
C SER A 50 -0.02 10.33 3.12
N GLN A 51 0.82 11.37 3.03
CA GLN A 51 1.27 11.92 1.75
C GLN A 51 2.04 10.87 0.94
N ASP A 52 2.92 10.09 1.57
CA ASP A 52 3.62 8.98 0.94
C ASP A 52 2.64 7.94 0.38
N ALA A 53 1.61 7.56 1.16
CA ALA A 53 0.57 6.63 0.70
C ALA A 53 -0.14 7.14 -0.57
N PHE A 54 -0.53 8.42 -0.59
CA PHE A 54 -1.23 9.04 -1.71
C PHE A 54 -0.33 9.24 -2.93
N ALA A 55 0.95 9.54 -2.72
CA ALA A 55 1.94 9.64 -3.79
C ALA A 55 2.11 8.29 -4.50
N GLU A 56 2.27 7.20 -3.75
CA GLU A 56 2.39 5.85 -4.30
C GLU A 56 1.13 5.41 -5.05
N MET A 57 -0.07 5.71 -4.52
CA MET A 57 -1.34 5.47 -5.23
C MET A 57 -1.42 6.27 -6.53
N THR A 58 -0.90 7.50 -6.54
CA THR A 58 -0.88 8.36 -7.72
C THR A 58 0.08 7.83 -8.78
N ILE A 59 1.30 7.39 -8.38
CA ILE A 59 2.27 6.76 -9.29
C ILE A 59 1.66 5.51 -9.90
N PHE A 60 1.15 4.58 -9.08
CA PHE A 60 0.52 3.36 -9.56
C PHE A 60 -0.63 3.65 -10.54
N ARG A 61 -1.49 4.62 -10.23
CA ARG A 61 -2.58 5.02 -11.14
C ARG A 61 -2.01 5.51 -12.47
N ASN A 62 -1.08 6.44 -12.46
CA ASN A 62 -0.52 7.05 -13.68
C ASN A 62 0.18 6.02 -14.57
N GLU A 63 0.82 5.00 -13.97
CA GLU A 63 1.49 3.93 -14.72
C GLU A 63 0.54 2.91 -15.35
N ASN A 64 -0.66 2.71 -14.77
CA ASN A 64 -1.56 1.61 -15.15
C ASN A 64 -2.86 2.07 -15.82
N TRP A 65 -3.27 3.32 -15.59
CA TRP A 65 -4.48 3.92 -16.14
C TRP A 65 -4.18 5.35 -16.60
N ALA A 66 -3.58 5.46 -17.78
CA ALA A 66 -3.50 6.72 -18.49
C ALA A 66 -4.86 6.99 -19.17
N GLU A 67 -5.57 8.03 -18.70
CA GLU A 67 -6.45 8.83 -19.57
C GLU A 67 -5.65 10.01 -20.11
#